data_AF-A0A158C8E1-F1
#
_entry.id   AF-A0A158C8E1-F1
#
_cell.length_a   1.000
_cell.length_b   1.000
_cell.length_c   1.000
_cell.angle_alpha   90.00
_cell.angle_beta   90.00
_cell.angle_gamma   90.00
#
_symmetry.space_group_name_H-M   'P 1'
#
loop_
_entity.id
_entity.type
_entity.pdbx_description
1 polymer ?
#
loop_
_entity_poly.entity_id
_entity_poly.type
_entity_poly.pdbx_seq_one_letter_code
_entity_poly.pdbx_strand_id
1 'polypeptide(L)'
;MSLHDVEVIDYIGVNILFKRVYVGIFDDLDWRDEREHRRLLTKKIDSYIGYIRSGQLLTSYPNVRGYEIAIEYVSTHPMPPAALEFWKSRERILSEAGYKAQIRGVDVRHSLGMAVEQPEQVRVEPVEPPALEVLDVDPRAPLAEITDISRPAPMPSAPHRLRGMPVLRRLAAG
;
A
#
# COMPACT_ATOMS: atom_id res chain seq x y z
N MET A 1 25.11 1.68 -1.30
CA MET A 1 24.40 2.84 -1.91
C MET A 1 23.38 3.24 -0.88
N SER A 2 23.34 4.51 -0.50
CA SER A 2 22.53 4.98 0.64
C SER A 2 21.53 6.03 0.18
N LEU A 3 20.56 6.36 1.04
CA LEU A 3 19.69 7.53 0.85
C LEU A 3 20.45 8.87 0.78
N HIS A 4 21.71 8.89 1.20
CA HIS A 4 22.60 10.05 1.06
C HIS A 4 22.95 10.35 -0.41
N ASP A 5 23.02 9.34 -1.27
CA ASP A 5 23.36 9.48 -2.69
C ASP A 5 22.11 9.84 -3.51
N VAL A 6 21.49 10.98 -3.20
CA VAL A 6 20.14 11.37 -3.67
C VAL A 6 19.95 11.30 -5.19
N GLU A 7 20.97 11.63 -5.97
CA GLU A 7 20.90 11.71 -7.43
C GLU A 7 21.28 10.43 -8.16
N VAL A 8 21.76 9.42 -7.41
CA VAL A 8 22.19 8.15 -7.99
C VAL A 8 21.02 7.16 -7.99
N ILE A 9 20.72 6.59 -9.16
CA ILE A 9 19.76 5.50 -9.31
C ILE A 9 20.44 4.20 -8.84
N ASP A 10 19.83 3.50 -7.88
CA ASP A 10 20.47 2.37 -7.20
C ASP A 10 20.38 1.10 -8.05
N TYR A 11 19.19 0.77 -8.56
CA TYR A 11 19.04 -0.27 -9.58
C TYR A 11 17.81 -0.09 -10.46
N ILE A 12 17.88 -0.71 -11.65
CA ILE A 12 16.76 -0.85 -12.57
C ILE A 12 16.58 -2.34 -12.88
N GLY A 13 15.39 -2.86 -12.56
CA GLY A 13 14.98 -4.22 -12.90
C GLY A 13 13.97 -4.20 -14.05
N VAL A 14 14.11 -5.10 -15.02
CA VAL A 14 13.14 -5.22 -16.12
C VAL A 14 12.49 -6.58 -16.09
N ASN A 15 11.17 -6.61 -15.97
CA ASN A 15 10.37 -7.81 -16.15
C ASN A 15 9.64 -7.75 -17.49
N ILE A 16 10.18 -8.48 -18.46
CA ILE A 16 9.65 -8.53 -19.82
C ILE A 16 8.30 -9.25 -19.92
N LEU A 17 8.06 -10.24 -19.05
CA LEU A 17 6.85 -11.07 -19.09
C LEU A 17 5.62 -10.27 -18.69
N PHE A 18 5.74 -9.46 -17.63
CA PHE A 18 4.67 -8.60 -17.13
C PHE A 18 4.73 -7.17 -17.65
N LYS A 19 5.66 -6.88 -18.59
CA LYS A 19 5.93 -5.53 -19.11
C LYS A 19 6.03 -4.49 -18.01
N ARG A 20 6.92 -4.75 -17.04
CA ARG A 20 7.14 -3.86 -15.89
C ARG A 20 8.61 -3.52 -15.71
N VAL A 21 8.89 -2.26 -15.39
CA VAL A 21 10.20 -1.78 -14.95
C VAL A 21 10.12 -1.46 -13.46
N TYR A 22 11.09 -1.96 -12.72
CA TYR A 22 11.30 -1.64 -11.31
C TYR A 22 12.45 -0.64 -11.21
N VAL A 23 12.20 0.50 -10.58
CA VAL A 23 13.25 1.48 -10.24
C VAL A 23 13.40 1.44 -8.73
N GLY A 24 14.52 0.91 -8.27
CA GLY A 24 14.69 0.54 -6.87
C GLY A 24 15.47 1.58 -6.07
N ILE A 25 14.96 1.91 -4.89
CA ILE A 25 15.59 2.72 -3.87
C ILE A 25 16.09 1.77 -2.79
N PHE A 26 17.41 1.74 -2.57
CA PHE A 26 18.02 0.98 -1.47
C PHE A 26 18.29 1.90 -0.28
N ASP A 27 17.96 1.41 0.91
CA ASP A 27 18.05 2.16 2.14
C ASP A 27 18.68 1.32 3.25
N ASP A 28 19.81 1.82 3.74
CA ASP A 28 20.65 1.23 4.78
C ASP A 28 20.57 1.99 6.11
N LEU A 29 19.65 2.95 6.26
CA LEU A 29 19.54 3.75 7.48
C LEU A 29 18.57 3.12 8.50
N ASP A 30 18.90 3.26 9.79
CA ASP A 30 18.21 2.58 10.90
C ASP A 30 17.03 3.37 11.52
N TRP A 31 16.54 4.39 10.83
CA TRP A 31 15.42 5.24 11.26
C TRP A 31 15.60 5.99 12.60
N ARG A 32 16.79 6.01 13.22
CA ARG A 32 17.02 6.72 14.50
C ARG A 32 16.78 8.23 14.43
N ASP A 33 17.20 8.89 13.36
CA ASP A 33 16.80 10.27 13.04
C ASP A 33 15.69 10.24 11.98
N GLU A 34 14.46 9.97 12.42
CA GLU A 34 13.29 9.88 11.52
C GLU A 34 13.06 11.17 10.71
N ARG A 35 13.46 12.33 11.23
CA ARG A 35 13.27 13.61 10.52
C ARG A 35 14.22 13.67 9.33
N GLU A 36 15.49 13.38 9.56
CA GLU A 36 16.49 13.38 8.51
C GLU A 36 16.23 12.26 7.49
N HIS A 37 15.85 11.08 7.98
CA HIS A 37 15.50 9.94 7.12
C HIS A 37 14.36 10.29 6.16
N ARG A 38 13.24 10.83 6.67
CA ARG A 38 12.11 11.27 5.84
C ARG A 38 12.53 12.34 4.82
N ARG A 39 13.42 13.26 5.22
CA ARG A 39 13.94 14.30 4.34
C ARG A 39 14.75 13.70 3.19
N LEU A 40 15.67 12.77 3.49
CA LEU A 40 16.49 12.10 2.48
C LEU A 40 15.66 11.23 1.54
N LEU A 41 14.75 10.42 2.08
CA LEU A 41 13.88 9.55 1.27
C LEU A 41 12.97 10.38 0.35
N THR A 42 12.45 11.51 0.82
CA THR A 42 11.67 12.44 -0.04
C THR A 42 12.51 12.93 -1.21
N LYS A 43 13.73 13.41 -0.94
CA LYS A 43 14.63 13.89 -1.99
C LYS A 43 15.01 12.80 -3.00
N LYS A 44 15.27 11.59 -2.52
CA LYS A 44 15.60 10.43 -3.37
C LYS A 44 14.42 10.09 -4.28
N ILE A 45 13.19 10.04 -3.75
CA ILE A 45 11.97 9.82 -4.53
C ILE A 45 11.79 10.92 -5.58
N ASP A 46 11.94 12.19 -5.21
CA ASP A 46 11.80 13.32 -6.14
C ASP A 46 12.82 13.24 -7.29
N SER A 47 14.06 12.86 -6.98
CA SER A 47 15.11 12.64 -7.99
C SER A 47 14.76 11.51 -8.95
N TYR A 48 14.22 10.39 -8.43
CA TYR A 48 13.80 9.24 -9.24
C TYR A 48 12.64 9.59 -10.17
N ILE A 49 11.66 10.35 -9.67
CA ILE A 49 10.59 10.90 -10.49
C ILE A 49 11.17 11.81 -11.58
N GLY A 50 12.14 12.66 -11.25
CA GLY A 50 12.85 13.51 -12.21
C GLY A 50 13.56 12.71 -13.31
N TYR A 51 14.29 11.66 -12.93
CA TYR A 51 14.94 10.72 -13.85
C TYR A 51 13.95 10.06 -14.81
N ILE A 52 12.79 9.60 -14.30
CA ILE A 52 11.75 8.98 -15.13
C ILE A 52 11.11 10.02 -16.06
N ARG A 53 10.69 11.18 -15.53
CA ARG A 53 9.96 12.21 -16.28
C ARG A 53 10.81 12.93 -17.32
N SER A 54 12.11 13.07 -17.07
CA SER A 54 13.06 13.61 -18.05
C SER A 54 13.30 12.67 -19.24
N GLY A 55 12.81 11.43 -19.17
CA GLY A 55 12.98 10.43 -20.22
C GLY A 55 14.33 9.72 -20.18
N GLN A 56 15.19 10.02 -19.20
CA GLN A 56 16.50 9.37 -19.05
C GLN A 56 16.37 7.84 -18.96
N LEU A 57 15.36 7.34 -18.25
CA LEU A 57 15.03 5.91 -18.22
C LEU A 57 14.86 5.33 -19.63
N LEU A 58 14.11 6.00 -20.50
CA LEU A 58 13.84 5.51 -21.86
C LEU A 58 15.02 5.72 -22.82
N THR A 59 15.89 6.69 -22.53
CA THR A 59 17.15 6.84 -23.26
C THR A 59 18.09 5.68 -22.97
N SER A 60 18.24 5.30 -21.70
CA SER A 60 19.09 4.17 -21.29
C SER A 60 18.46 2.81 -21.59
N TYR A 61 17.13 2.70 -21.54
CA TYR A 61 16.39 1.45 -21.74
C TYR A 61 15.27 1.64 -22.78
N PRO A 62 15.57 1.82 -24.07
CA PRO A 62 14.55 2.14 -25.08
C PRO A 62 13.49 1.06 -25.27
N ASN A 63 13.85 -0.21 -25.03
CA ASN A 63 12.98 -1.37 -25.26
C ASN A 63 11.85 -1.50 -24.22
N VAL A 64 11.89 -0.75 -23.11
CA VAL A 64 10.88 -0.80 -22.06
C VAL A 64 9.77 0.24 -22.26
N ARG A 65 9.74 0.91 -23.42
CA ARG A 65 8.70 1.89 -23.74
C ARG A 65 7.31 1.26 -23.61
N GLY A 66 6.44 1.94 -22.89
CA GLY A 66 5.07 1.47 -22.61
C GLY A 66 4.97 0.41 -21.52
N TYR A 67 6.08 0.05 -20.86
CA TYR A 67 6.03 -0.80 -19.68
C TYR A 67 5.50 0.00 -18.48
N GLU A 68 4.81 -0.68 -17.58
CA GLU A 68 4.43 -0.11 -16.29
C GLU A 68 5.68 0.16 -15.45
N ILE A 69 5.74 1.30 -14.77
CA ILE A 69 6.86 1.66 -13.89
C ILE A 69 6.42 1.48 -12.44
N ALA A 70 7.22 0.72 -11.68
CA ALA A 70 7.06 0.53 -10.25
C ALA A 70 8.32 1.02 -9.51
N ILE A 71 8.13 1.88 -8.52
CA ILE A 71 9.20 2.29 -7.60
C ILE A 71 9.23 1.29 -6.45
N GLU A 72 10.36 0.60 -6.29
CA GLU A 72 10.56 -0.34 -5.18
C GLU A 72 11.39 0.31 -4.10
N TYR A 73 10.92 0.28 -2.86
CA TYR A 73 11.71 0.70 -1.71
C TYR A 73 12.18 -0.53 -0.93
N VAL A 74 13.50 -0.64 -0.76
CA VAL A 74 14.19 -1.76 -0.15
C VAL A 74 14.92 -1.26 1.09
N SER A 75 14.35 -1.52 2.27
CA SER A 75 14.97 -1.17 3.55
C SER A 75 15.69 -2.38 4.14
N THR A 76 16.94 -2.22 4.57
CA THR A 76 17.67 -3.25 5.33
C THR A 76 17.30 -3.26 6.81
N HIS A 77 16.75 -2.15 7.31
CA HIS A 77 16.31 -2.01 8.70
C HIS A 77 14.78 -2.09 8.81
N PRO A 78 14.24 -2.62 9.93
CA PRO A 78 12.81 -2.58 10.19
C PRO A 78 12.29 -1.14 10.22
N MET A 79 11.19 -0.90 9.51
CA MET A 79 10.53 0.39 9.52
C MET A 79 9.66 0.52 10.78
N PRO A 80 9.83 1.58 11.60
CA PRO A 80 8.89 1.85 12.68
C PRO A 80 7.50 2.21 12.12
N PRO A 81 6.42 2.14 12.94
CA PRO A 81 5.07 2.47 12.49
C PRO A 81 4.96 3.86 11.82
N ALA A 82 5.65 4.87 12.36
CA ALA A 82 5.68 6.22 11.78
C ALA A 82 6.31 6.25 10.38
N ALA A 83 7.33 5.43 10.13
CA ALA A 83 7.96 5.28 8.82
C ALA A 83 7.04 4.59 7.81
N LEU A 84 6.29 3.58 8.25
CA LEU A 84 5.30 2.89 7.41
C LEU A 84 4.18 3.85 6.98
N GLU A 85 3.64 4.63 7.90
CA GLU A 85 2.64 5.65 7.58
C GLU A 85 3.20 6.75 6.66
N PHE A 86 4.45 7.15 6.88
CA PHE A 86 5.14 8.05 5.96
C PHE A 86 5.24 7.45 4.56
N TRP A 87 5.69 6.20 4.41
CA TRP A 87 5.78 5.54 3.11
C TRP A 87 4.42 5.41 2.41
N LYS A 88 3.36 5.02 3.12
CA LYS A 88 1.99 4.98 2.56
C LYS A 88 1.56 6.33 1.98
N SER A 89 1.98 7.44 2.59
CA SER A 89 1.73 8.77 2.03
C SER A 89 2.48 9.00 0.70
N ARG A 90 3.72 8.48 0.57
CA ARG A 90 4.52 8.58 -0.65
C ARG A 90 3.96 7.67 -1.75
N GLU A 91 3.58 6.47 -1.40
CA GLU A 91 2.91 5.51 -2.30
C GLU A 91 1.67 6.12 -2.95
N ARG A 92 0.86 6.85 -2.18
CA ARG A 92 -0.30 7.58 -2.72
C ARG A 92 0.09 8.63 -3.74
N ILE A 93 1.07 9.48 -3.42
CA ILE A 93 1.54 10.53 -4.33
C ILE A 93 2.14 9.92 -5.62
N LEU A 94 2.89 8.83 -5.49
CA LEU A 94 3.43 8.11 -6.63
C LEU A 94 2.33 7.51 -7.49
N SER A 95 1.31 6.93 -6.87
CA SER A 95 0.13 6.39 -7.57
C SER A 95 -0.64 7.47 -8.32
N GLU A 96 -0.85 8.63 -7.70
CA GLU A 96 -1.47 9.80 -8.34
C GLU A 96 -0.65 10.33 -9.52
N ALA A 97 0.69 10.18 -9.47
CA ALA A 97 1.60 10.50 -10.57
C ALA A 97 1.68 9.40 -11.65
N GLY A 98 0.95 8.29 -11.49
CA GLY A 98 0.88 7.19 -12.46
C GLY A 98 1.94 6.10 -12.28
N TYR A 99 2.60 6.04 -11.12
CA TYR A 99 3.60 5.02 -10.79
C TYR A 99 3.06 4.05 -9.75
N LYS A 100 3.34 2.76 -9.91
CA LYS A 100 3.20 1.83 -8.78
C LYS A 100 4.31 2.10 -7.77
N ALA A 101 4.05 1.86 -6.50
CA ALA A 101 5.07 1.88 -5.48
C ALA A 101 4.86 0.71 -4.52
N GLN A 102 5.94 0.10 -4.04
CA GLN A 102 5.85 -1.01 -3.10
C GLN A 102 7.08 -1.06 -2.20
N ILE A 103 6.89 -1.56 -0.97
CA ILE A 103 8.01 -1.96 -0.12
C ILE A 103 8.38 -3.39 -0.51
N ARG A 104 9.65 -3.62 -0.81
CA ARG A 104 10.19 -4.96 -0.93
C ARG A 104 10.77 -5.36 0.41
N GLY A 105 10.02 -6.16 1.16
CA GLY A 105 10.52 -6.76 2.39
C GLY A 105 11.71 -7.67 2.07
N VAL A 106 12.88 -7.31 2.56
CA VAL A 106 14.03 -8.21 2.59
C VAL A 106 14.30 -8.52 4.06
N ASP A 107 13.87 -9.71 4.50
CA ASP A 107 14.23 -10.18 5.84
C ASP A 107 15.69 -10.64 5.83
N VAL A 108 16.61 -9.71 6.05
CA VAL A 108 18.06 -9.98 6.11
C VAL A 108 18.49 -10.57 7.45
N ARG A 109 17.61 -10.71 8.45
CA ARG A 109 17.97 -11.26 9.78
C ARG A 109 18.58 -12.65 9.66
N HIS A 110 18.04 -13.47 8.77
CA HIS A 110 18.57 -14.80 8.45
C HIS A 110 19.97 -14.75 7.83
N SER A 111 20.24 -13.76 6.96
CA SER A 111 21.55 -13.59 6.33
C SER A 111 22.61 -12.99 7.27
N LEU A 112 22.18 -12.28 8.31
CA LEU A 112 23.05 -11.64 9.31
C LEU A 112 23.28 -12.51 10.56
N GLY A 113 22.80 -13.75 10.58
CA GLY A 113 22.95 -14.66 11.72
C GLY A 113 22.16 -14.23 12.97
N MET A 114 21.17 -13.36 12.82
CA MET A 114 20.31 -12.92 13.92
C MET A 114 19.19 -13.95 14.13
N ALA A 115 19.07 -14.47 15.36
CA ALA A 115 18.00 -15.38 15.72
C ALA A 115 16.64 -14.66 15.61
N VAL A 116 15.78 -15.13 14.72
CA VAL A 116 14.38 -14.72 14.65
C VAL A 116 13.64 -15.57 15.69
N GLU A 117 13.32 -15.00 16.84
CA GLU A 117 12.31 -15.62 17.70
C GLU A 117 10.99 -15.60 16.92
N GLN A 118 10.55 -16.79 16.51
CA GLN A 118 9.24 -16.95 15.91
C GLN A 118 8.22 -16.55 16.98
N PRO A 119 7.21 -15.72 16.67
CA PRO A 119 6.16 -15.43 17.64
C PRO A 119 5.57 -16.77 18.07
N GLU A 120 5.69 -17.04 19.36
CA GLU A 120 5.19 -18.25 19.99
C GLU A 120 3.72 -18.40 19.57
N GLN A 121 3.39 -19.50 18.90
CA GLN A 121 2.00 -19.81 18.58
C GLN A 121 1.26 -19.96 19.90
N VAL A 122 0.61 -18.89 20.35
CA VAL A 122 -0.34 -18.96 21.44
C VAL A 122 -1.44 -19.89 20.95
N ARG A 123 -1.39 -21.15 21.40
CA ARG A 123 -2.52 -22.08 21.28
C ARG A 123 -3.66 -21.47 22.08
N VAL A 124 -4.53 -20.74 21.39
CA VAL A 124 -5.83 -20.38 21.95
C VAL A 124 -6.60 -21.69 21.98
N GLU A 125 -6.79 -22.26 23.16
CA GLU A 125 -7.70 -23.39 23.31
C GLU A 125 -9.10 -22.96 22.81
N PRO A 126 -9.82 -23.81 22.06
CA PRO A 126 -11.18 -23.49 21.64
C PRO A 126 -12.03 -23.27 22.90
N VAL A 127 -12.44 -22.03 23.15
CA VAL A 127 -13.45 -21.74 24.16
C VAL A 127 -14.76 -22.29 23.62
N GLU A 128 -15.25 -23.40 24.18
CA GLU A 128 -16.60 -23.86 23.89
C GLU A 128 -17.59 -22.74 24.26
N PRO A 129 -18.47 -22.33 23.34
CA PRO A 129 -19.52 -21.39 23.70
C PRO A 129 -20.40 -22.04 24.79
N PRO A 130 -20.87 -21.28 25.78
CA PRO A 130 -21.74 -21.83 26.82
C PRO A 130 -22.96 -22.48 26.16
N ALA A 131 -23.32 -23.68 26.61
CA ALA A 131 -24.45 -24.42 26.12
C ALA A 131 -25.70 -23.55 26.19
N LEU A 132 -26.28 -23.24 25.03
CA LEU A 132 -27.55 -22.54 24.94
C LEU A 132 -28.62 -23.53 25.44
N GLU A 133 -29.20 -23.30 26.62
CA GLU A 133 -30.35 -24.08 27.08
C GLU A 133 -31.49 -23.93 26.06
N VAL A 134 -31.73 -25.00 25.30
CA VAL A 134 -32.88 -25.09 24.41
C VAL A 134 -34.09 -25.28 25.30
N LEU A 135 -34.88 -24.21 25.48
CA LEU A 135 -36.19 -24.30 26.10
C LEU A 135 -37.06 -25.23 25.25
N ASP A 136 -37.48 -26.36 25.81
CA ASP A 136 -38.42 -27.27 25.17
C ASP A 136 -39.72 -26.52 24.87
N VAL A 137 -39.98 -26.27 23.59
CA VAL A 137 -41.25 -25.70 23.13
C VAL A 137 -42.33 -26.76 23.35
N ASP A 138 -43.25 -26.49 24.28
CA ASP A 138 -44.47 -27.29 24.47
C ASP A 138 -45.30 -27.27 23.18
N PRO A 139 -45.50 -28.42 22.51
CA PRO A 139 -46.24 -28.51 21.25
C PRO A 139 -47.75 -28.23 21.40
N ARG A 140 -48.25 -27.89 22.59
CA ARG A 140 -49.66 -27.53 22.84
C ARG A 140 -49.89 -26.07 23.22
N ALA A 141 -48.86 -25.22 23.16
CA ALA A 141 -49.07 -23.77 23.31
C ALA A 141 -49.85 -23.20 22.12
N PRO A 142 -50.92 -22.40 22.32
CA PRO A 142 -51.59 -21.71 21.22
C PRO A 142 -50.61 -20.78 20.52
N LEU A 143 -50.52 -20.87 19.19
CA LEU A 143 -49.79 -19.93 18.34
C LEU A 143 -50.41 -18.55 18.49
N ALA A 144 -49.90 -17.74 19.42
CA ALA A 144 -50.13 -16.32 19.41
C ALA A 144 -49.44 -15.74 18.16
N GLU A 145 -50.23 -15.02 17.38
CA GLU A 145 -49.88 -14.39 16.12
C GLU A 145 -48.75 -13.35 16.34
N ILE A 146 -47.49 -13.74 16.15
CA ILE A 146 -46.36 -12.80 16.12
C ILE A 146 -46.23 -12.29 14.69
N THR A 147 -47.07 -11.32 14.34
CA THR A 147 -46.83 -10.43 13.18
C THR A 147 -45.81 -9.36 13.58
N ASP A 148 -44.53 -9.71 13.64
CA ASP A 148 -43.46 -8.72 13.50
C ASP A 148 -42.12 -9.38 13.12
N ILE A 149 -42.07 -9.96 11.91
CA ILE A 149 -40.81 -10.30 11.27
C ILE A 149 -40.29 -9.02 10.60
N SER A 150 -39.55 -8.24 11.37
CA SER A 150 -38.69 -7.18 10.84
C SER A 150 -37.64 -7.80 9.91
N ARG A 151 -38.00 -7.92 8.64
CA ARG A 151 -37.08 -8.22 7.54
C ARG A 151 -36.15 -7.00 7.40
N PRO A 152 -34.82 -7.14 7.49
CA PRO A 152 -33.94 -6.04 7.13
C PRO A 152 -34.18 -5.71 5.65
N ALA A 153 -34.53 -4.46 5.37
CA ALA A 153 -34.77 -3.98 4.02
C ALA A 153 -33.49 -4.13 3.16
N PRO A 154 -33.60 -4.49 1.87
CA PRO A 154 -32.47 -4.45 0.97
C PRO A 154 -31.97 -3.00 0.85
N MET A 155 -30.67 -2.80 1.04
CA MET A 155 -30.00 -1.52 0.85
C MET A 155 -30.31 -0.98 -0.55
N PRO A 156 -30.85 0.24 -0.71
CA PRO A 156 -31.00 0.84 -2.02
C PRO A 156 -29.61 1.14 -2.58
N SER A 157 -29.30 0.51 -3.71
CA SER A 157 -28.19 0.87 -4.59
C SER A 157 -28.25 2.37 -4.89
N ALA A 158 -27.24 3.12 -4.45
CA ALA A 158 -27.14 4.54 -4.72
C ALA A 158 -27.05 4.77 -6.24
N PRO A 159 -27.91 5.62 -6.85
CA PRO A 159 -27.75 5.99 -8.24
C PRO A 159 -26.52 6.88 -8.40
N HIS A 160 -25.68 6.55 -9.37
CA HIS A 160 -24.67 7.44 -9.92
C HIS A 160 -25.30 8.79 -10.29
N ARG A 161 -25.10 9.81 -9.46
CA ARG A 161 -25.24 11.20 -9.91
C ARG A 161 -23.93 11.62 -10.55
N LEU A 162 -23.92 11.63 -11.87
CA LEU A 162 -23.03 12.46 -12.67
C LEU A 162 -23.19 13.91 -12.21
N ARG A 163 -22.31 14.40 -11.33
CA ARG A 163 -22.13 15.84 -11.13
C ARG A 163 -21.29 16.34 -12.29
N GLY A 164 -21.97 17.00 -13.24
CA GLY A 164 -21.33 17.74 -14.31
C GLY A 164 -20.35 18.78 -13.75
N MET A 165 -19.16 18.83 -14.34
CA MET A 165 -18.18 19.87 -14.04
C MET A 165 -18.67 21.22 -14.58
N PRO A 166 -18.57 22.32 -13.83
CA PRO A 166 -18.71 23.64 -14.43
C PRO A 166 -17.48 23.93 -15.31
N VAL A 167 -17.74 24.11 -16.60
CA VAL A 167 -16.79 24.59 -17.60
C VAL A 167 -16.40 26.02 -17.26
N LEU A 168 -15.16 26.26 -16.82
CA LEU A 168 -14.61 27.61 -16.75
C LEU A 168 -14.29 28.08 -18.17
N ARG A 169 -15.18 28.94 -18.69
CA ARG A 169 -14.95 29.74 -19.90
C ARG A 169 -13.71 30.60 -19.70
N ARG A 170 -12.74 30.46 -20.61
CA ARG A 170 -11.71 31.46 -20.87
C ARG A 170 -12.38 32.76 -21.31
N LEU A 171 -12.09 33.85 -20.62
CA LEU A 171 -12.19 35.20 -21.18
C LEU A 171 -10.77 35.65 -21.48
N ALA A 172 -10.44 35.67 -22.77
CA ALA A 172 -9.38 36.48 -23.33
C ALA A 172 -10.07 37.68 -24.00
N ALA A 173 -9.75 38.89 -23.55
CA ALA A 173 -9.91 40.14 -24.29
C ALA A 173 -9.13 41.24 -23.55
N GLY A 174 -8.14 41.82 -24.23
CA GLY A 174 -7.25 42.87 -23.75
C GLY A 174 -5.89 42.73 -24.41
#